data_AF-A0A953B4Q8-F1
#
_entry.id   AF-A0A953B4Q8-F1
#
_cell.length_a   1.000
_cell.length_b   1.000
_cell.length_c   1.000
_cell.angle_alpha   90.00
_cell.angle_beta   90.00
_cell.angle_gamma   90.00
#
_symmetry.space_group_name_H-M   'P 1'
#
loop_
_entity.id
_entity.type
_entity.pdbx_description
1 polymer ?
#
loop_
_entity_poly.entity_id
_entity_poly.type
_entity_poly.pdbx_seq_one_letter_code
_entity_poly.pdbx_strand_id
1 'polypeptide(L)'
;MRAFRHLVLAAALAAVGAVLAGPALAAPQVLGLVASNGHATPLRCDEQGCNALLSSFCLQQVRPGPGSGAAYRVAEGGAVTLIARTADGRTLRLPGADHLRFSTRIGFTSVRVSLPKATRAALGIVSAAVEVGPLVSLVPVEAADDPSPQTEAELALATGPVRKAAAATFEAPGATADAARLAAALINVLPARSTEPVPDDATLWTQAVTPDLAAATGPGGVALARQMLHGCRIAVGLRTMTSLRSCIELRHADLMARRNQDFWHSLGGS
;
A
#
# COMPACT_ATOMS: atom_id res chain seq x y z
N MET A 1 54.35 59.77 37.84
CA MET A 1 53.45 59.55 39.01
C MET A 1 52.06 59.20 38.50
N ARG A 2 51.37 58.33 39.25
CA ARG A 2 49.97 57.87 39.12
C ARG A 2 49.73 56.69 38.16
N ALA A 3 49.92 55.52 38.78
CA ALA A 3 49.22 54.29 38.50
C ALA A 3 47.69 54.47 38.55
N PHE A 4 46.94 53.66 37.79
CA PHE A 4 45.70 53.04 38.28
C PHE A 4 45.38 51.77 37.47
N ARG A 5 45.28 50.66 38.20
CA ARG A 5 44.80 49.31 37.78
C ARG A 5 43.30 49.37 37.51
N HIS A 6 42.77 48.65 36.51
CA HIS A 6 41.48 47.92 36.52
C HIS A 6 41.51 46.91 35.33
N LEU A 7 41.69 45.61 35.55
CA LEU A 7 40.69 44.56 35.78
C LEU A 7 39.65 44.34 34.64
N VAL A 8 39.90 43.26 33.89
CA VAL A 8 38.97 42.21 33.39
C VAL A 8 37.78 42.62 32.51
N LEU A 9 37.71 42.07 31.29
CA LEU A 9 36.55 41.26 30.84
C LEU A 9 36.87 40.47 29.55
N ALA A 10 36.82 39.14 29.68
CA ALA A 10 36.83 38.18 28.59
C ALA A 10 35.44 38.15 27.93
N ALA A 11 35.40 38.04 26.61
CA ALA A 11 34.19 37.63 25.88
C ALA A 11 34.60 36.83 24.63
N ALA A 12 34.80 35.52 24.81
CA ALA A 12 34.82 34.58 23.71
C ALA A 12 33.36 34.29 23.32
N LEU A 13 32.88 34.91 22.24
CA LEU A 13 31.63 34.50 21.61
C LEU A 13 31.88 33.20 20.83
N ALA A 14 31.74 32.06 21.51
CA ALA A 14 31.48 30.81 20.83
C ALA A 14 29.98 30.75 20.51
N ALA A 15 29.61 31.15 19.29
CA ALA A 15 28.26 30.94 18.77
C ALA A 15 28.07 29.42 18.55
N VAL A 16 27.53 28.75 19.56
CA VAL A 16 27.00 27.39 19.41
C VAL A 16 25.74 27.50 18.57
N GLY A 17 25.88 27.27 17.26
CA GLY A 17 24.75 27.05 16.37
C GLY A 17 24.08 25.73 16.75
N ALA A 18 23.11 25.80 17.65
CA ALA A 18 22.20 24.69 17.90
C ALA A 18 21.34 24.51 16.64
N VAL A 19 21.76 23.58 15.77
CA VAL A 19 20.88 23.02 14.73
C VAL A 19 19.76 22.31 15.47
N LEU A 20 18.60 22.96 15.56
CA LEU A 20 17.35 22.33 15.94
C LEU A 20 17.00 21.32 14.84
N ALA A 21 17.58 20.12 14.91
CA ALA A 21 17.08 18.97 14.19
C ALA A 21 15.72 18.63 14.81
N GLY A 22 14.64 19.21 14.25
CA GLY A 22 13.30 18.74 14.54
C GLY A 22 13.17 17.25 14.20
N PRO A 23 12.28 16.50 14.86
CA PRO A 23 12.07 15.10 14.52
C PRO A 23 11.72 15.00 13.03
N ALA A 24 12.47 14.20 12.29
CA ALA A 24 12.18 13.87 10.91
C ALA A 24 10.87 13.08 10.91
N LEU A 25 9.77 13.69 10.50
CA LEU A 25 8.50 13.00 10.41
C LEU A 25 8.14 12.80 8.94
N ALA A 26 7.53 11.67 8.61
CA ALA A 26 7.65 11.11 7.27
C ALA A 26 6.74 11.73 6.19
N ALA A 27 7.31 12.22 5.08
CA ALA A 27 6.62 12.46 3.80
C ALA A 27 6.72 11.20 2.90
N PRO A 28 5.87 11.01 1.88
CA PRO A 28 4.78 11.87 1.38
C PRO A 28 3.51 11.66 2.20
N GLN A 29 2.33 11.46 1.62
CA GLN A 29 1.11 11.27 2.41
C GLN A 29 0.92 9.86 2.99
N VAL A 30 0.18 9.79 4.09
CA VAL A 30 -0.35 8.55 4.68
C VAL A 30 -1.32 7.88 3.72
N LEU A 31 -1.23 6.55 3.63
CA LEU A 31 -2.12 5.74 2.80
C LEU A 31 -3.07 4.90 3.67
N GLY A 32 -4.29 4.70 3.23
CA GLY A 32 -5.16 3.63 3.71
C GLY A 32 -4.96 2.37 2.87
N LEU A 33 -4.94 1.19 3.50
CA LEU A 33 -5.09 -0.08 2.79
C LEU A 33 -6.56 -0.49 2.78
N VAL A 34 -7.04 -1.02 1.65
CA VAL A 34 -8.37 -1.64 1.58
C VAL A 34 -8.32 -2.96 2.33
N ALA A 35 -9.27 -3.16 3.25
CA ALA A 35 -9.36 -4.37 4.05
C ALA A 35 -9.61 -5.62 3.18
N SER A 36 -9.03 -6.73 3.61
CA SER A 36 -9.22 -8.05 3.01
C SER A 36 -10.62 -8.61 3.26
N ASN A 37 -11.35 -8.09 4.26
CA ASN A 37 -12.67 -8.59 4.68
C ASN A 37 -12.70 -10.11 4.92
N GLY A 38 -11.62 -10.66 5.50
CA GLY A 38 -11.46 -12.09 5.74
C GLY A 38 -10.89 -12.89 4.56
N HIS A 39 -10.59 -12.25 3.43
CA HIS A 39 -10.03 -12.90 2.25
C HIS A 39 -8.54 -12.57 2.08
N ALA A 40 -7.70 -13.44 2.62
CA ALA A 40 -6.26 -13.28 2.51
C ALA A 40 -5.80 -13.26 1.04
N THR A 41 -4.99 -12.29 0.68
CA THR A 41 -4.38 -12.14 -0.64
C THR A 41 -3.17 -13.06 -0.76
N PRO A 42 -3.17 -14.07 -1.64
CA PRO A 42 -2.00 -14.93 -1.82
C PRO A 42 -0.79 -14.14 -2.31
N LEU A 43 0.38 -14.44 -1.76
CA LEU A 43 1.65 -13.89 -2.26
C LEU A 43 2.21 -14.81 -3.35
N ARG A 44 2.60 -14.24 -4.48
CA ARG A 44 3.33 -14.97 -5.53
C ARG A 44 4.80 -15.05 -5.16
N CYS A 45 5.29 -16.25 -4.96
CA CYS A 45 6.67 -16.51 -4.56
C CYS A 45 7.56 -16.87 -5.77
N ASP A 46 8.75 -16.28 -5.82
CA ASP A 46 9.83 -16.63 -6.74
C ASP A 46 11.18 -16.69 -6.00
N GLU A 47 12.29 -16.66 -6.73
CA GLU A 47 13.64 -16.71 -6.16
C GLU A 47 14.03 -15.46 -5.35
N GLN A 48 13.37 -14.32 -5.59
CA GLN A 48 13.67 -13.03 -4.96
C GLN A 48 12.82 -12.76 -3.71
N GLY A 49 11.68 -13.43 -3.58
CA GLY A 49 10.82 -13.33 -2.41
C GLY A 49 9.39 -13.72 -2.74
N CYS A 50 8.43 -13.30 -1.92
CA CYS A 50 7.02 -13.36 -2.28
C CYS A 50 6.43 -11.97 -2.35
N ASN A 51 5.56 -11.71 -3.33
CA ASN A 51 4.99 -10.39 -3.54
C ASN A 51 3.50 -10.49 -3.85
N ALA A 52 2.74 -9.48 -3.43
CA ALA A 52 1.40 -9.20 -3.91
C ALA A 52 1.20 -7.69 -4.05
N LEU A 53 0.14 -7.33 -4.76
CA LEU A 53 -0.40 -5.98 -4.84
C LEU A 53 -1.63 -5.89 -3.93
N LEU A 54 -1.66 -4.85 -3.13
CA LEU A 54 -2.79 -4.45 -2.29
C LEU A 54 -3.35 -3.14 -2.81
N SER A 55 -4.67 -3.00 -2.80
CA SER A 55 -5.33 -1.72 -3.10
C SER A 55 -5.07 -0.74 -1.96
N SER A 56 -4.72 0.50 -2.32
CA SER A 56 -4.50 1.57 -1.36
C SER A 56 -5.14 2.88 -1.83
N PHE A 57 -5.21 3.84 -0.94
CA PHE A 57 -5.80 5.15 -1.21
C PHE A 57 -5.15 6.22 -0.32
N CYS A 58 -5.26 7.47 -0.72
CA CYS A 58 -4.70 8.63 -0.04
C CYS A 58 -5.55 9.04 1.16
N LEU A 59 -4.92 9.46 2.26
CA LEU A 59 -5.58 9.99 3.45
C LEU A 59 -5.37 11.50 3.66
N GLN A 60 -4.61 12.18 2.79
CA GLN A 60 -4.31 13.61 2.96
C GLN A 60 -4.33 14.36 1.62
N GLN A 61 -5.46 14.97 1.28
CA GLN A 61 -5.67 15.66 0.00
C GLN A 61 -4.62 16.73 -0.32
N VAL A 62 -4.17 17.48 0.68
CA VAL A 62 -3.22 18.60 0.50
C VAL A 62 -1.76 18.17 0.40
N ARG A 63 -1.46 16.89 0.57
CA ARG A 63 -0.09 16.36 0.46
C ARG A 63 0.13 15.69 -0.89
N PRO A 64 1.36 15.75 -1.44
CA PRO A 64 1.67 15.09 -2.69
C PRO A 64 1.43 13.58 -2.59
N GLY A 65 0.99 12.98 -3.69
CA GLY A 65 0.97 11.53 -3.83
C GLY A 65 2.40 10.96 -3.76
N PRO A 66 2.58 9.72 -3.27
CA PRO A 66 3.87 9.09 -3.28
C PRO A 66 4.38 8.81 -4.70
N GLY A 67 5.69 8.96 -4.88
CA GLY A 67 6.40 8.36 -5.99
C GLY A 67 6.35 6.84 -5.95
N SER A 68 6.63 6.18 -7.07
CA SER A 68 6.72 4.71 -7.11
C SER A 68 7.90 4.22 -6.26
N GLY A 69 7.69 3.14 -5.50
CA GLY A 69 8.71 2.54 -4.65
C GLY A 69 8.92 3.22 -3.29
N ALA A 70 8.16 4.28 -2.97
CA ALA A 70 8.20 4.91 -1.66
C ALA A 70 7.89 3.89 -0.57
N ALA A 71 8.71 3.84 0.48
CA ALA A 71 8.63 2.85 1.54
C ALA A 71 7.66 3.28 2.65
N TYR A 72 6.93 2.32 3.18
CA TYR A 72 5.91 2.53 4.20
C TYR A 72 6.01 1.48 5.32
N ARG A 73 5.52 1.87 6.49
CA ARG A 73 5.29 0.98 7.64
C ARG A 73 3.82 1.01 8.05
N VAL A 74 3.35 -0.06 8.68
CA VAL A 74 2.00 -0.11 9.24
C VAL A 74 1.91 0.91 10.38
N ALA A 75 0.85 1.72 10.38
CA ALA A 75 0.56 2.65 11.46
C ALA A 75 0.24 1.89 12.76
N GLU A 76 0.43 2.55 13.90
CA GLU A 76 0.06 1.97 15.19
C GLU A 76 -1.42 1.58 15.23
N GLY A 77 -1.73 0.43 15.85
CA GLY A 77 -3.08 -0.14 15.90
C GLY A 77 -3.56 -0.80 14.60
N GLY A 78 -2.79 -0.70 13.50
CA GLY A 78 -3.10 -1.37 12.24
C GLY A 78 -2.81 -2.88 12.29
N ALA A 79 -3.78 -3.70 11.90
CA ALA A 79 -3.64 -5.16 11.84
C ALA A 79 -3.37 -5.64 10.41
N VAL A 80 -2.13 -6.01 10.11
CA VAL A 80 -1.80 -6.81 8.92
C VAL A 80 -1.28 -8.16 9.40
N THR A 81 -1.80 -9.26 8.84
CA THR A 81 -1.41 -10.62 9.23
C THR A 81 -0.73 -11.32 8.06
N LEU A 82 0.46 -11.86 8.31
CA LEU A 82 1.09 -12.85 7.42
C LEU A 82 0.53 -14.23 7.77
N ILE A 83 -0.16 -14.85 6.82
CA ILE A 83 -0.64 -16.23 6.91
C ILE A 83 0.32 -17.07 6.09
N ALA A 84 1.01 -18.02 6.72
CA ALA A 84 2.04 -18.81 6.04
C ALA A 84 1.85 -20.30 6.28
N ARG A 85 2.15 -21.11 5.27
CA ARG A 85 2.32 -22.55 5.42
C ARG A 85 3.80 -22.88 5.34
N THR A 86 4.27 -23.70 6.26
CA THR A 86 5.66 -24.16 6.32
C THR A 86 5.82 -25.54 5.68
N ALA A 87 7.06 -25.91 5.37
CA ALA A 87 7.38 -27.20 4.74
C ALA A 87 6.94 -28.41 5.58
N ASP A 88 6.91 -28.27 6.91
CA ASP A 88 6.45 -29.32 7.83
C ASP A 88 4.91 -29.40 7.95
N GLY A 89 4.19 -28.56 7.20
CA GLY A 89 2.73 -28.55 7.14
C GLY A 89 2.04 -27.61 8.13
N ARG A 90 2.76 -26.97 9.07
CA ARG A 90 2.16 -26.01 10.00
C ARG A 90 1.68 -24.74 9.30
N THR A 91 0.56 -24.21 9.79
CA THR A 91 0.06 -22.88 9.44
C THR A 91 0.44 -21.89 10.54
N LEU A 92 1.11 -20.81 10.14
CA LEU A 92 1.50 -19.70 11.00
C LEU A 92 0.60 -18.49 10.69
N ARG A 93 0.19 -17.78 11.73
CA ARG A 93 -0.42 -16.44 11.64
C ARG A 93 0.46 -15.49 12.42
N LEU A 94 1.18 -14.63 11.71
CA LEU A 94 2.21 -13.77 12.29
C LEU A 94 1.84 -12.29 12.09
N PRO A 95 2.23 -11.39 13.00
CA PRO A 95 2.15 -9.95 12.76
C PRO A 95 2.89 -9.57 11.48
N GLY A 96 2.16 -9.09 10.49
CA GLY A 96 2.68 -8.78 9.17
C GLY A 96 3.68 -7.62 9.18
N ALA A 97 3.53 -6.67 10.12
CA ALA A 97 4.41 -5.51 10.24
C ALA A 97 5.90 -5.89 10.43
N ASP A 98 6.17 -7.01 11.11
CA ASP A 98 7.53 -7.44 11.42
C ASP A 98 8.21 -8.17 10.25
N HIS A 99 7.41 -8.82 9.40
CA HIS A 99 7.90 -9.75 8.39
C HIS A 99 7.75 -9.24 6.96
N LEU A 100 6.83 -8.31 6.72
CA LEU A 100 6.52 -7.78 5.41
C LEU A 100 7.17 -6.42 5.18
N ARG A 101 7.29 -6.05 3.91
CA ARG A 101 7.69 -4.71 3.47
C ARG A 101 6.60 -4.14 2.59
N PHE A 102 6.33 -2.85 2.74
CA PHE A 102 5.30 -2.14 1.98
C PHE A 102 5.96 -1.02 1.19
N SER A 103 5.69 -0.99 -0.11
CA SER A 103 6.18 0.07 -0.98
C SER A 103 5.13 0.39 -2.03
N THR A 104 4.97 1.65 -2.41
CA THR A 104 4.04 2.03 -3.48
C THR A 104 4.43 1.41 -4.81
N ARG A 105 3.44 1.07 -5.64
CA ARG A 105 3.67 0.49 -6.96
C ARG A 105 3.21 1.44 -8.06
N ILE A 106 1.92 1.72 -8.14
CA ILE A 106 1.33 2.70 -9.06
C ILE A 106 0.75 3.83 -8.23
N GLY A 107 1.49 4.94 -8.14
CA GLY A 107 1.13 6.09 -7.32
C GLY A 107 0.69 5.67 -5.91
N PHE A 108 -0.43 6.24 -5.46
CA PHE A 108 -1.06 5.92 -4.18
C PHE A 108 -2.11 4.81 -4.23
N THR A 109 -2.50 4.34 -5.41
CA THR A 109 -3.67 3.47 -5.59
C THR A 109 -3.34 1.99 -5.37
N SER A 110 -2.05 1.67 -5.36
CA SER A 110 -1.57 0.32 -5.09
C SER A 110 -0.25 0.31 -4.32
N VAL A 111 -0.18 -0.62 -3.37
CA VAL A 111 1.02 -0.93 -2.60
C VAL A 111 1.45 -2.35 -2.93
N ARG A 112 2.74 -2.52 -3.23
CA ARG A 112 3.40 -3.81 -3.20
C ARG A 112 3.66 -4.18 -1.75
N VAL A 113 3.18 -5.35 -1.37
CA VAL A 113 3.58 -6.03 -0.14
C VAL A 113 4.55 -7.15 -0.51
N SER A 114 5.66 -7.24 0.21
CA SER A 114 6.66 -8.28 -0.03
C SER A 114 7.09 -9.00 1.24
N LEU A 115 7.27 -10.31 1.12
CA LEU A 115 7.94 -11.16 2.09
C LEU A 115 9.38 -11.39 1.59
N PRO A 116 10.40 -10.83 2.26
CA PRO A 116 11.79 -10.99 1.83
C PRO A 116 12.22 -12.46 1.80
N LYS A 117 13.06 -12.83 0.82
CA LYS A 117 13.62 -14.19 0.69
C LYS A 117 14.25 -14.71 1.98
N ALA A 118 15.04 -13.87 2.66
CA ALA A 118 15.70 -14.24 3.91
C ALA A 118 14.68 -14.59 5.01
N THR A 119 13.64 -13.75 5.17
CA THR A 119 12.54 -14.00 6.12
C THR A 119 11.78 -15.28 5.77
N ARG A 120 11.46 -15.50 4.48
CA ARG A 120 10.80 -16.72 4.01
C ARG A 120 11.61 -17.97 4.35
N ALA A 121 12.92 -17.95 4.08
CA ALA A 121 13.81 -19.07 4.33
C ALA A 121 13.97 -19.33 5.84
N ALA A 122 14.18 -18.29 6.65
CA ALA A 122 14.33 -18.40 8.09
C ALA A 122 13.08 -19.00 8.77
N LEU A 123 11.89 -18.70 8.25
CA LEU A 123 10.62 -19.22 8.75
C LEU A 123 10.19 -20.55 8.10
N GLY A 124 10.96 -21.10 7.15
CA GLY A 124 10.62 -22.34 6.45
C GLY A 124 9.31 -22.28 5.65
N ILE A 125 8.94 -21.10 5.16
CA ILE A 125 7.65 -20.84 4.49
C ILE A 125 7.68 -21.34 3.05
N VAL A 126 6.69 -22.16 2.67
CA VAL A 126 6.50 -22.68 1.30
C VAL A 126 5.36 -22.00 0.56
N SER A 127 4.37 -21.45 1.27
CA SER A 127 3.36 -20.57 0.70
C SER A 127 2.94 -19.51 1.71
N ALA A 128 2.54 -18.34 1.21
CA ALA A 128 2.17 -17.21 2.05
C ALA A 128 0.99 -16.45 1.45
N ALA A 129 0.20 -15.85 2.32
CA ALA A 129 -0.85 -14.90 2.01
C ALA A 129 -0.81 -13.76 3.04
N VAL A 130 -1.40 -12.63 2.69
CA VAL A 130 -1.51 -11.47 3.58
C VAL A 130 -2.98 -11.12 3.77
N GLU A 131 -3.36 -10.89 5.02
CA GLU A 131 -4.68 -10.41 5.40
C GLU A 131 -4.55 -9.00 5.95
N VAL A 132 -5.27 -8.06 5.35
CA VAL A 132 -5.36 -6.67 5.80
C VAL A 132 -6.64 -6.54 6.63
N GLY A 133 -6.50 -6.18 7.90
CA GLY A 133 -7.62 -5.88 8.77
C GLY A 133 -8.35 -4.58 8.38
N PRO A 134 -9.50 -4.29 9.03
CA PRO A 134 -10.18 -3.02 8.85
C PRO A 134 -9.32 -1.85 9.32
N LEU A 135 -9.55 -0.67 8.76
CA LEU A 135 -8.93 0.59 9.21
C LEU A 135 -7.38 0.65 9.17
N VAL A 136 -6.73 -0.26 8.45
CA VAL A 136 -5.27 -0.24 8.32
C VAL A 136 -4.82 1.00 7.56
N SER A 137 -3.85 1.71 8.15
CA SER A 137 -3.13 2.80 7.52
C SER A 137 -1.65 2.46 7.41
N LEU A 138 -1.00 3.06 6.42
CA LEU A 138 0.44 3.01 6.21
C LEU A 138 0.99 4.43 6.33
N VAL A 139 1.97 4.60 7.20
CA VAL A 139 2.73 5.84 7.31
C VAL A 139 4.03 5.71 6.53
N PRO A 140 4.48 6.75 5.83
CA PRO A 140 5.76 6.70 5.13
C PRO A 140 6.90 6.42 6.12
N VAL A 141 7.98 5.83 5.63
CA VAL A 141 9.23 5.73 6.40
C VAL A 141 9.91 7.09 6.38
N GLU A 142 10.42 7.53 7.53
CA GLU A 142 11.09 8.81 7.69
C GLU A 142 12.35 8.91 6.81
N ALA A 143 12.57 10.08 6.22
CA ALA A 143 13.79 10.42 5.50
C ALA A 143 14.54 11.51 6.28
N ALA A 144 15.85 11.33 6.46
CA ALA A 144 16.67 12.23 7.28
C ALA A 144 16.68 13.69 6.78
N ASP A 145 16.48 13.90 5.47
CA ASP A 145 16.50 15.20 4.80
C ASP A 145 15.13 15.56 4.19
N ASP A 146 14.04 15.15 4.85
CA ASP A 146 12.69 15.43 4.37
C ASP A 146 12.40 16.95 4.34
N PRO A 147 12.15 17.55 3.16
CA PRO A 147 11.87 18.98 3.07
C PRO A 147 10.50 19.38 3.60
N SER A 148 9.60 18.42 3.87
CA SER A 148 8.21 18.68 4.27
C SER A 148 7.70 17.60 5.24
N PRO A 149 8.29 17.49 6.45
CA PRO A 149 7.95 16.44 7.37
C PRO A 149 6.49 16.52 7.86
N GLN A 150 5.91 15.38 8.24
CA GLN A 150 4.54 15.29 8.75
C GLN A 150 4.44 15.51 10.25
N THR A 151 3.75 16.52 10.75
CA THR A 151 3.52 16.64 12.20
C THR A 151 2.78 15.42 12.78
N GLU A 152 2.98 15.12 14.06
CA GLU A 152 2.26 14.05 14.75
C GLU A 152 0.74 14.25 14.68
N ALA A 153 0.28 15.51 14.74
CA ALA A 153 -1.13 15.86 14.59
C ALA A 153 -1.68 15.51 13.20
N GLU A 154 -0.90 15.72 12.14
CA GLU A 154 -1.28 15.31 10.78
C GLU A 154 -1.38 13.80 10.66
N LEU A 155 -0.42 13.06 11.22
CA LEU A 155 -0.44 11.60 11.26
C LEU A 155 -1.66 11.08 12.04
N ALA A 156 -1.93 11.63 13.22
CA ALA A 156 -3.08 11.26 14.05
C ALA A 156 -4.42 11.55 13.38
N LEU A 157 -4.55 12.70 12.70
CA LEU A 157 -5.75 13.05 11.93
C LEU A 157 -5.97 12.06 10.77
N ALA A 158 -4.92 11.77 10.00
CA ALA A 158 -4.99 10.89 8.84
C ALA A 158 -5.31 9.44 9.24
N THR A 159 -4.59 8.89 10.22
CA THR A 159 -4.71 7.50 10.66
C THR A 159 -5.94 7.24 11.55
N GLY A 160 -6.52 8.29 12.16
CA GLY A 160 -7.69 8.21 13.01
C GLY A 160 -8.99 8.62 12.31
N PRO A 161 -9.50 9.85 12.53
CA PRO A 161 -10.79 10.29 11.99
C PRO A 161 -10.94 10.16 10.47
N VAL A 162 -9.92 10.57 9.70
CA VAL A 162 -10.00 10.50 8.22
C VAL A 162 -10.04 9.04 7.76
N ARG A 163 -9.24 8.17 8.35
CA ARG A 163 -9.26 6.74 8.04
C ARG A 163 -10.60 6.07 8.33
N LYS A 164 -11.26 6.47 9.43
CA LYS A 164 -12.60 5.99 9.80
C LYS A 164 -13.64 6.45 8.77
N ALA A 165 -13.60 7.71 8.35
CA ALA A 165 -14.49 8.22 7.30
C ALA A 165 -14.28 7.48 5.97
N ALA A 166 -13.03 7.21 5.61
CA ALA A 166 -12.69 6.50 4.36
C ALA A 166 -13.21 5.06 4.32
N ALA A 167 -13.41 4.41 5.46
CA ALA A 167 -13.83 3.00 5.51
C ALA A 167 -15.18 2.76 4.81
N ALA A 168 -16.13 3.68 4.98
CA ALA A 168 -17.42 3.62 4.28
C ALA A 168 -17.26 3.71 2.77
N THR A 169 -16.32 4.53 2.29
CA THR A 169 -16.07 4.68 0.86
C THR A 169 -15.33 3.50 0.28
N PHE A 170 -14.35 2.90 0.98
CA PHE A 170 -13.42 1.94 0.38
C PHE A 170 -13.64 0.47 0.78
N GLU A 171 -14.10 0.19 1.99
CA GLU A 171 -14.22 -1.18 2.53
C GLU A 171 -15.63 -1.76 2.40
N ALA A 172 -16.65 -0.89 2.36
CA ALA A 172 -18.03 -1.30 2.18
C ALA A 172 -18.23 -2.04 0.83
N PRO A 173 -19.13 -3.05 0.79
CA PRO A 173 -19.53 -3.69 -0.46
C PRO A 173 -20.12 -2.70 -1.46
N GLY A 174 -19.94 -2.98 -2.74
CA GLY A 174 -20.48 -2.17 -3.83
C GLY A 174 -19.75 -2.44 -5.13
N ALA A 175 -20.41 -2.19 -6.27
CA ALA A 175 -19.88 -2.60 -7.58
C ALA A 175 -18.43 -2.13 -7.83
N THR A 176 -18.12 -0.88 -7.52
CA THR A 176 -16.78 -0.31 -7.68
C THR A 176 -15.78 -0.91 -6.67
N ALA A 177 -16.20 -1.15 -5.43
CA ALA A 177 -15.34 -1.74 -4.39
C ALA A 177 -14.97 -3.18 -4.74
N ASP A 178 -16.00 -3.95 -5.11
CA ASP A 178 -15.92 -5.33 -5.51
C ASP A 178 -15.05 -5.50 -6.75
N ALA A 179 -15.25 -4.64 -7.77
CA ALA A 179 -14.44 -4.64 -8.97
C ALA A 179 -12.96 -4.34 -8.66
N ALA A 180 -12.67 -3.40 -7.75
CA ALA A 180 -11.30 -3.12 -7.32
C ALA A 180 -10.65 -4.33 -6.64
N ARG A 181 -11.40 -5.04 -5.77
CA ARG A 181 -10.92 -6.27 -5.11
C ARG A 181 -10.66 -7.39 -6.11
N LEU A 182 -11.59 -7.62 -7.03
CA LEU A 182 -11.43 -8.61 -8.10
C LEU A 182 -10.27 -8.27 -9.03
N ALA A 183 -10.11 -7.00 -9.40
CA ALA A 183 -8.99 -6.55 -10.23
C ALA A 183 -7.65 -6.78 -9.51
N ALA A 184 -7.54 -6.46 -8.21
CA ALA A 184 -6.35 -6.77 -7.42
C ALA A 184 -6.05 -8.29 -7.39
N ALA A 185 -7.09 -9.12 -7.21
CA ALA A 185 -6.94 -10.58 -7.25
C ALA A 185 -6.44 -11.08 -8.62
N LEU A 186 -7.01 -10.58 -9.72
CA LEU A 186 -6.56 -10.87 -11.09
C LEU A 186 -5.11 -10.45 -11.30
N ILE A 187 -4.74 -9.25 -10.86
CA ILE A 187 -3.35 -8.76 -10.91
C ILE A 187 -2.42 -9.73 -10.19
N ASN A 188 -2.80 -10.23 -9.01
CA ASN A 188 -1.93 -11.07 -8.19
C ASN A 188 -1.66 -12.47 -8.77
N VAL A 189 -2.56 -13.01 -9.58
CA VAL A 189 -2.32 -14.28 -10.29
C VAL A 189 -1.67 -14.11 -11.65
N LEU A 190 -1.72 -12.91 -12.24
CA LEU A 190 -1.13 -12.66 -13.55
C LEU A 190 0.41 -12.66 -13.50
N PRO A 191 1.06 -13.17 -14.55
CA PRO A 191 2.51 -13.15 -14.65
C PRO A 191 3.11 -11.75 -14.51
N ALA A 192 4.23 -11.65 -13.80
CA ALA A 192 4.94 -10.39 -13.63
C ALA A 192 5.63 -9.93 -14.93
N ARG A 193 6.10 -10.88 -15.76
CA ARG A 193 6.78 -10.61 -17.03
C ARG A 193 5.81 -10.80 -18.19
N SER A 194 5.86 -9.89 -19.16
CA SER A 194 5.01 -9.94 -20.36
C SER A 194 5.28 -11.14 -21.27
N THR A 195 6.43 -11.79 -21.12
CA THR A 195 6.84 -12.96 -21.90
C THR A 195 6.27 -14.28 -21.38
N GLU A 196 5.74 -14.30 -20.16
CA GLU A 196 5.14 -15.50 -19.58
C GLU A 196 3.73 -15.72 -20.18
N PRO A 197 3.36 -16.97 -20.54
CA PRO A 197 2.04 -17.26 -21.06
C PRO A 197 0.94 -16.82 -20.09
N VAL A 198 -0.09 -16.16 -20.64
CA VAL A 198 -1.27 -15.76 -19.89
C VAL A 198 -2.35 -16.84 -20.08
N PRO A 199 -2.95 -17.38 -19.01
CA PRO A 199 -4.06 -18.34 -19.11
C PRO A 199 -5.23 -17.76 -19.92
N ASP A 200 -6.20 -18.59 -20.34
CA ASP A 200 -7.48 -18.08 -20.82
C ASP A 200 -8.29 -17.39 -19.70
N ASP A 201 -9.37 -16.68 -20.05
CA ASP A 201 -10.15 -15.91 -19.08
C ASP A 201 -10.86 -16.76 -18.03
N ALA A 202 -11.31 -17.98 -18.37
CA ALA A 202 -11.98 -18.85 -17.42
C ALA A 202 -10.98 -19.39 -16.40
N THR A 203 -9.84 -19.90 -16.86
CA THR A 203 -8.74 -20.36 -16.01
C THR A 203 -8.22 -19.24 -15.11
N LEU A 204 -8.00 -18.05 -15.68
CA LEU A 204 -7.54 -16.89 -14.92
C LEU A 204 -8.54 -16.49 -13.83
N TRP A 205 -9.83 -16.46 -14.16
CA TRP A 205 -10.88 -16.12 -13.21
C TRP A 205 -10.95 -17.11 -12.05
N THR A 206 -10.91 -18.42 -12.34
CA THR A 206 -10.91 -19.47 -11.30
C THR A 206 -9.67 -19.41 -10.41
N GLN A 207 -8.51 -19.04 -10.96
CA GLN A 207 -7.28 -18.87 -10.16
C GLN A 207 -7.34 -17.63 -9.26
N ALA A 208 -7.89 -16.53 -9.76
CA ALA A 208 -7.96 -15.26 -9.04
C ALA A 208 -9.07 -15.21 -7.99
N VAL A 209 -10.25 -15.72 -8.33
CA VAL A 209 -11.48 -15.52 -7.56
C VAL A 209 -11.77 -16.77 -6.74
N THR A 210 -11.32 -16.75 -5.48
CA THR A 210 -11.61 -17.82 -4.52
C THR A 210 -13.13 -17.91 -4.25
N PRO A 211 -13.64 -19.06 -3.78
CA PRO A 211 -15.05 -19.21 -3.41
C PRO A 211 -15.53 -18.13 -2.44
N ASP A 212 -14.69 -17.81 -1.44
CA ASP A 212 -15.02 -16.79 -0.45
C ASP A 212 -15.08 -15.39 -1.06
N LEU A 213 -14.13 -15.04 -1.94
CA LEU A 213 -14.14 -13.76 -2.66
C LEU A 213 -15.35 -13.67 -3.60
N ALA A 214 -15.71 -14.76 -4.26
CA ALA A 214 -16.90 -14.82 -5.11
C ALA A 214 -18.19 -14.57 -4.30
N ALA A 215 -18.30 -15.21 -3.12
CA ALA A 215 -19.45 -15.04 -2.24
C ALA A 215 -19.58 -13.62 -1.67
N ALA A 216 -18.46 -12.94 -1.45
CA ALA A 216 -18.41 -11.56 -0.93
C ALA A 216 -18.58 -10.47 -2.02
N THR A 217 -18.73 -10.86 -3.29
CA THR A 217 -18.77 -9.92 -4.42
C THR A 217 -20.14 -9.90 -5.08
N GLY A 218 -20.73 -8.71 -5.22
CA GLY A 218 -22.00 -8.53 -5.92
C GLY A 218 -21.89 -8.65 -7.46
N PRO A 219 -23.01 -8.92 -8.16
CA PRO A 219 -23.02 -9.12 -9.61
C PRO A 219 -22.52 -7.90 -10.39
N GLY A 220 -22.76 -6.68 -9.91
CA GLY A 220 -22.23 -5.46 -10.52
C GLY A 220 -20.70 -5.37 -10.48
N GLY A 221 -20.09 -5.81 -9.38
CA GLY A 221 -18.63 -5.88 -9.25
C GLY A 221 -18.01 -6.92 -10.16
N VAL A 222 -18.63 -8.10 -10.25
CA VAL A 222 -18.24 -9.16 -11.20
C VAL A 222 -18.30 -8.64 -12.64
N ALA A 223 -19.40 -8.01 -13.04
CA ALA A 223 -19.59 -7.49 -14.39
C ALA A 223 -18.52 -6.45 -14.74
N LEU A 224 -18.25 -5.50 -13.84
CA LEU A 224 -17.25 -4.46 -14.05
C LEU A 224 -15.83 -5.03 -14.12
N ALA A 225 -15.46 -5.98 -13.25
CA ALA A 225 -14.15 -6.63 -13.31
C ALA A 225 -13.97 -7.47 -14.59
N ARG A 226 -15.01 -8.16 -15.05
CA ARG A 226 -15.00 -8.88 -16.33
C ARG A 226 -14.85 -7.93 -17.53
N GLN A 227 -15.52 -6.78 -17.48
CA GLN A 227 -15.35 -5.74 -18.50
C GLN A 227 -13.91 -5.22 -18.54
N MET A 228 -13.28 -5.00 -17.38
CA MET A 228 -11.86 -4.61 -17.31
C MET A 228 -10.95 -5.67 -17.93
N LEU A 229 -11.14 -6.94 -17.56
CA LEU A 229 -10.35 -8.06 -18.11
C LEU A 229 -10.51 -8.14 -19.63
N HIS A 230 -11.74 -8.13 -20.13
CA HIS A 230 -12.03 -8.19 -21.56
C HIS A 230 -11.43 -7.01 -22.33
N GLY A 231 -11.62 -5.78 -21.84
CA GLY A 231 -11.04 -4.60 -22.44
C GLY A 231 -9.50 -4.66 -22.49
N CYS A 232 -8.87 -5.21 -21.44
CA CYS A 232 -7.44 -5.41 -21.41
C CYS A 232 -6.94 -6.52 -22.35
N ARG A 233 -7.72 -7.57 -22.58
CA ARG A 233 -7.42 -8.56 -23.64
C ARG A 233 -7.39 -7.93 -25.02
N ILE A 234 -8.39 -7.11 -25.33
CA ILE A 234 -8.43 -6.37 -26.59
C ILE A 234 -7.20 -5.46 -26.71
N ALA A 235 -6.87 -4.69 -25.66
CA ALA A 235 -5.72 -3.79 -25.68
C ALA A 235 -4.38 -4.52 -25.92
N VAL A 236 -4.18 -5.68 -25.30
CA VAL A 236 -2.99 -6.52 -25.53
C VAL A 236 -2.99 -7.10 -26.94
N GLY A 237 -4.14 -7.60 -27.43
CA GLY A 237 -4.27 -8.14 -28.79
C GLY A 237 -4.00 -7.08 -29.88
N LEU A 238 -4.42 -5.84 -29.64
CA LEU A 238 -4.14 -4.67 -30.49
C LEU A 238 -2.75 -4.06 -30.26
N ARG A 239 -1.94 -4.62 -29.34
CA ARG A 239 -0.60 -4.14 -28.97
C ARG A 239 -0.56 -2.70 -28.45
N THR A 240 -1.67 -2.19 -27.90
CA THR A 240 -1.72 -0.89 -27.21
C THR A 240 -1.29 -0.99 -25.75
N MET A 241 -1.19 -2.22 -25.22
CA MET A 241 -0.66 -2.54 -23.89
C MET A 241 0.37 -3.67 -23.99
N THR A 242 1.42 -3.59 -23.18
CA THR A 242 2.55 -4.55 -23.20
C THR A 242 2.25 -5.87 -22.50
N SER A 243 1.33 -5.86 -21.52
CA SER A 243 0.87 -7.07 -20.86
C SER A 243 -0.52 -6.91 -20.28
N LEU A 244 -1.22 -8.04 -20.10
CA LEU A 244 -2.54 -8.06 -19.48
C LEU A 244 -2.47 -7.52 -18.05
N ARG A 245 -1.43 -7.90 -17.30
CA ARG A 245 -1.17 -7.43 -15.95
C ARG A 245 -1.08 -5.91 -15.88
N SER A 246 -0.23 -5.30 -16.71
CA SER A 246 -0.03 -3.84 -16.72
C SER A 246 -1.32 -3.10 -17.08
N CYS A 247 -2.10 -3.64 -18.02
CA CYS A 247 -3.39 -3.04 -18.35
C CYS A 247 -4.38 -3.08 -17.17
N ILE A 248 -4.53 -4.23 -16.50
CA ILE A 248 -5.45 -4.34 -15.36
C ILE A 248 -4.94 -3.48 -14.19
N GLU A 249 -3.62 -3.43 -13.95
CA GLU A 249 -3.00 -2.54 -12.97
C GLU A 249 -3.37 -1.06 -13.22
N LEU A 250 -3.34 -0.59 -14.48
CA LEU A 250 -3.76 0.77 -14.83
C LEU A 250 -5.26 0.99 -14.65
N ARG A 251 -6.11 0.03 -15.08
CA ARG A 251 -7.57 0.14 -14.90
C ARG A 251 -7.97 0.14 -13.43
N HIS A 252 -7.30 -0.66 -12.61
CA HIS A 252 -7.44 -0.67 -11.15
C HIS A 252 -7.02 0.67 -10.56
N ALA A 253 -5.86 1.21 -10.97
CA ALA A 253 -5.39 2.52 -10.51
C ALA A 253 -6.40 3.63 -10.85
N ASP A 254 -6.92 3.68 -12.08
CA ASP A 254 -7.93 4.67 -12.49
C ASP A 254 -9.21 4.56 -11.63
N LEU A 255 -9.65 3.34 -11.34
CA LEU A 255 -10.82 3.06 -10.51
C LEU A 255 -10.60 3.59 -9.08
N MET A 256 -9.45 3.27 -8.49
CA MET A 256 -9.10 3.69 -7.13
C MET A 256 -8.89 5.20 -7.04
N ALA A 257 -8.29 5.83 -8.06
CA ALA A 257 -8.11 7.28 -8.11
C ALA A 257 -9.45 8.03 -8.13
N ARG A 258 -10.41 7.58 -8.97
CA ARG A 258 -11.77 8.15 -8.99
C ARG A 258 -12.48 8.01 -7.65
N ARG A 259 -12.42 6.84 -7.01
CA ARG A 259 -12.99 6.66 -5.65
C ARG A 259 -12.34 7.58 -4.62
N ASN A 260 -11.04 7.84 -4.77
CA ASN A 260 -10.34 8.76 -3.89
C ASN A 260 -10.77 10.22 -4.09
N GLN A 261 -11.12 10.62 -5.31
CA GLN A 261 -11.74 11.91 -5.58
C GLN A 261 -13.14 11.98 -4.96
N ASP A 262 -13.96 10.94 -5.13
CA ASP A 262 -15.29 10.87 -4.51
C ASP A 262 -15.20 10.96 -2.97
N PHE A 263 -14.20 10.32 -2.38
CA PHE A 263 -13.91 10.44 -0.96
C PHE A 263 -13.54 11.88 -0.55
N TRP A 264 -12.73 12.58 -1.35
CA TRP A 264 -12.45 13.99 -1.07
C TRP A 264 -13.67 14.88 -1.16
N HIS A 265 -14.50 14.69 -2.19
CA HIS A 265 -15.76 15.42 -2.31
C HIS A 265 -16.69 15.17 -1.13
N SER A 266 -16.75 13.94 -0.60
CA SER A 266 -17.60 13.64 0.56
C SER A 266 -17.13 14.32 1.86
N LEU A 267 -15.85 14.70 1.95
CA LEU A 267 -15.30 15.49 3.05
C LEU A 267 -15.38 17.00 2.83
N GLY A 268 -16.03 17.45 1.75
CA GLY A 268 -16.07 18.88 1.37
C GLY A 268 -14.82 19.37 0.65
N GLY A 269 -13.96 18.45 0.21
CA GLY A 269 -12.79 18.73 -0.63
C GLY A 269 -13.16 18.91 -2.11
N SER A 270 -12.32 19.65 -2.84
CA SER A 270 -12.47 19.98 -4.27
C SER A 270 -11.49 19.21 -5.15
#